data_AF-A0A847C839-F1
#
_entry.id   AF-A0A847C839-F1
#
_cell.length_a   1.000
_cell.length_b   1.000
_cell.length_c   1.000
_cell.angle_alpha   90.00
_cell.angle_beta   90.00
_cell.angle_gamma   90.00
#
_symmetry.space_group_name_H-M   'P 1'
#
loop_
_entity.id
_entity.type
_entity.pdbx_description
1 polymer ?
#
loop_
_entity_poly.entity_id
_entity_poly.type
_entity_poly.pdbx_seq_one_letter_code
_entity_poly.pdbx_strand_id
1 'polypeptide(L)' 'MKEGIHPKYEETTITCACGEVIKTKSTRKDIRVEICSKCHPFYTG' A
#
# COMPACT_ATOMS: atom_id res chain seq x y z
N MET A 1 -13.15 12.34 -9.55
CA MET A 1 -12.17 12.16 -10.63
C MET A 1 -12.45 13.23 -11.67
N LYS A 2 -11.70 14.34 -11.63
CA LYS A 2 -11.82 15.46 -12.59
C LYS A 2 -10.73 15.30 -13.64
N GLU A 3 -11.08 15.49 -14.90
CA GLU A 3 -10.16 15.37 -16.04
C GLU A 3 -8.97 16.32 -15.87
N GLY A 4 -7.75 15.82 -16.08
CA GLY A 4 -6.52 16.61 -16.15
C GLY A 4 -5.76 16.87 -14.83
N ILE A 5 -6.37 16.75 -13.66
CA ILE A 5 -5.69 17.04 -12.37
C ILE A 5 -5.40 15.80 -11.51
N HIS A 6 -6.02 14.66 -11.82
CA HIS A 6 -5.83 13.45 -11.03
C HIS A 6 -4.62 12.66 -11.55
N PRO A 7 -3.63 12.36 -10.68
CA PRO A 7 -2.50 11.52 -11.04
C PRO A 7 -2.96 10.10 -11.39
N LYS A 8 -2.18 9.42 -12.26
CA LYS A 8 -2.48 8.06 -12.71
C LYS A 8 -2.60 7.12 -11.51
N TYR A 9 -3.76 6.49 -11.38
CA TYR A 9 -4.04 5.50 -10.35
C TYR A 9 -3.78 4.13 -10.94
N GLU A 10 -2.75 3.45 -10.47
CA GLU A 10 -2.31 2.16 -10.99
C GLU A 10 -2.37 1.10 -9.87
N GLU A 11 -2.40 -0.16 -10.26
CA GLU A 11 -2.30 -1.25 -9.28
C GLU A 11 -0.89 -1.31 -8.70
N THR A 12 -0.84 -1.38 -7.38
CA THR A 12 0.37 -1.32 -6.58
C THR A 12 0.42 -2.51 -5.65
N THR A 13 1.55 -3.21 -5.66
CA THR A 13 1.81 -4.26 -4.69
C THR A 13 2.54 -3.64 -3.49
N ILE A 14 1.92 -3.72 -2.32
CA ILE A 14 2.53 -3.30 -1.06
C ILE A 14 3.13 -4.54 -0.41
N THR A 15 4.46 -4.56 -0.24
CA THR A 15 5.17 -5.66 0.41
C THR A 15 5.59 -5.23 1.80
N CYS A 16 5.13 -5.95 2.80
CA CYS A 16 5.47 -5.74 4.21
C CYS A 16 6.74 -6.51 4.61
N ALA A 17 7.52 -5.98 5.57
CA ALA A 17 8.65 -6.70 6.18
C ALA A 17 8.28 -8.05 6.83
N CYS A 18 7.02 -8.20 7.24
CA CYS A 18 6.40 -9.41 7.74
C CYS A 18 6.08 -10.47 6.66
N GLY A 19 6.29 -10.17 5.38
CA GLY A 19 5.94 -11.03 4.25
C GLY A 19 4.50 -10.88 3.73
N GLU A 20 3.68 -10.01 4.33
CA GLU A 20 2.32 -9.72 3.84
C GLU A 20 2.38 -8.92 2.52
N VAL A 21 1.59 -9.36 1.53
CA VAL A 21 1.51 -8.73 0.21
C VAL A 21 0.10 -8.16 0.02
N ILE A 22 -0.04 -6.85 0.15
CA ILE A 22 -1.33 -6.17 0.02
C ILE A 22 -1.42 -5.56 -1.38
N LYS A 23 -2.42 -5.95 -2.16
CA LYS A 23 -2.70 -5.33 -3.46
C LYS A 23 -3.57 -4.10 -3.23
N THR A 24 -3.08 -2.93 -3.58
CA THR A 24 -3.80 -1.65 -3.42
C THR A 24 -3.64 -0.83 -4.68
N LYS A 25 -4.50 0.17 -4.91
CA LYS A 25 -4.34 1.09 -6.04
C LYS A 25 -3.70 2.38 -5.53
N SER A 26 -2.59 2.79 -6.13
CA SER A 26 -1.83 3.96 -5.73
C SER A 26 -1.23 4.64 -6.97
N THR A 27 -0.76 5.88 -6.79
CA THR A 27 -0.05 6.61 -7.85
C THR A 27 1.41 6.17 -8.00
N ARG A 28 1.94 5.42 -7.04
CA ARG A 28 3.28 4.82 -7.04
C ARG A 28 3.17 3.32 -7.26
N LYS A 29 4.01 2.78 -8.16
CA LYS A 29 4.20 1.34 -8.35
C LYS A 29 5.17 0.82 -7.29
N ASP A 30 4.84 -0.33 -6.71
CA ASP A 30 5.60 -1.08 -5.70
C ASP A 30 6.00 -0.29 -4.43
N ILE A 31 5.25 -0.52 -3.35
CA ILE A 31 5.51 0.11 -2.05
C ILE A 31 6.07 -0.94 -1.10
N ARG A 32 7.21 -0.65 -0.47
CA ARG A 32 7.73 -1.45 0.64
C ARG A 32 7.38 -0.77 1.96
N VAL A 33 6.77 -1.52 2.87
CA VAL A 33 6.31 -1.01 4.17
C VAL A 33 6.97 -1.82 5.28
N GLU A 34 7.46 -1.14 6.31
CA GLU A 34 8.14 -1.78 7.44
C GLU A 34 7.15 -2.36 8.46
N ILE A 35 6.01 -1.69 8.68
CA ILE A 35 5.02 -2.12 9.66
C ILE A 35 3.63 -2.07 9.02
N CYS A 36 3.00 -3.23 8.88
CA CYS A 36 1.64 -3.36 8.38
C CYS A 36 0.61 -3.38 9.52
N SER A 37 -0.68 -3.30 9.21
CA SER A 37 -1.74 -3.46 10.22
C SER A 37 -1.69 -4.82 10.92
N LYS A 38 -1.27 -5.88 10.24
CA LYS A 38 -1.08 -7.21 10.82
C LYS A 38 0.18 -7.32 11.70
N CYS A 39 1.01 -6.29 11.72
CA CYS A 39 2.33 -6.27 12.34
C CYS A 39 2.44 -5.25 13.47
N HIS A 40 1.66 -4.17 13.36
CA HIS A 40 1.75 -3.09 14.33
C HIS A 40 1.21 -3.62 15.66
N PRO A 41 1.98 -3.52 16.76
CA PRO A 41 1.58 -4.01 18.08
C PRO A 41 0.23 -3.47 18.56
N PHE A 42 -0.22 -2.37 17.95
CA PHE A 42 -1.53 -1.76 18.19
C PHE A 42 -2.71 -2.58 17.66
N TYR A 43 -2.55 -3.34 16.57
CA TYR A 43 -3.62 -4.11 15.94
C TYR A 43 -3.56 -5.61 16.28
N THR A 44 -2.43 -6.10 16.77
CA THR A 44 -2.22 -7.50 17.20
C THR A 44 -2.31 -7.68 18.72
N GLY A 45 -2.94 -6.73 19.42
CA GLY A 45 -3.21 -6.79 20.86
C GLY A 45 -4.26 -7.84 21.20
#